data_AF-A0A966YV22-F1
#
_entry.id   AF-A0A966YV22-F1
#
_cell.length_a   1.000
_cell.length_b   1.000
_cell.length_c   1.000
_cell.angle_alpha   90.00
_cell.angle_beta   90.00
_cell.angle_gamma   90.00
#
_symmetry.space_group_name_H-M   'P 1'
#
loop_
_entity.id
_entity.type
_entity.pdbx_description
1 polymer ?
#
loop_
_entity_poly.entity_id
_entity_poly.type
_entity_poly.pdbx_seq_one_letter_code
_entity_poly.pdbx_strand_id
1 'polypeptide(L)'
;VLLDRFLNDAIECDVDCISDGKRVFIGGVMEHIEQAGVHSGDSACSLPPYSLSKETVAELKRQTAAMAKGLNVVGLMNVQFAIQQNDGKDTIFVLEVNPRASRTVPYVSKATGLQLAKIAARCMVGQSLDQQGIMEEVIPPYYSVKEAVFPFNKFPGIDPILGPEMRSTGEVMGVGKTFGEALFKSQLAAGIKLPKSGNVVLTVKDSDKPLAVVVAKLLHEMGFPMVATKGTAAAIAAANIPVSVVNKVKEGRPHIVDMIKNGEITLVFTTVDETRNAIADSRSIRTTAQANGVTYYTTISAARAVMEGMRAKDLLEVYSLQNLHISLS
;
A
#
# COMPACT_ATOMS: atom_id res chain seq x y z
N VAL A 1 6.72 28.48 -1.10
CA VAL A 1 6.89 27.32 -0.20
C VAL A 1 5.57 27.14 0.53
N LEU A 2 4.89 26.00 0.32
CA LEU A 2 3.69 25.63 1.07
C LEU A 2 4.12 24.93 2.37
N LEU A 3 3.35 25.15 3.44
CA LEU A 3 3.57 24.52 4.74
C LEU A 3 2.26 23.87 5.18
N ASP A 4 2.27 22.55 5.22
CA ASP A 4 1.12 21.74 5.59
C ASP A 4 1.48 20.87 6.79
N ARG A 5 0.49 20.61 7.65
CA ARG A 5 0.67 19.73 8.81
C ARG A 5 0.70 18.28 8.31
N PHE A 6 1.78 17.57 8.64
CA PHE A 6 1.86 16.14 8.37
C PHE A 6 0.85 15.34 9.21
N LEU A 7 0.10 14.46 8.55
CA LEU A 7 -0.92 13.60 9.17
C LEU A 7 -0.28 12.25 9.51
N ASN A 8 0.22 12.12 10.74
CA ASN A 8 0.77 10.86 11.22
C ASN A 8 -0.28 9.74 11.22
N ASP A 9 0.17 8.52 10.90
CA ASP A 9 -0.58 7.27 10.99
C ASP A 9 -1.94 7.32 10.28
N ALA A 10 -2.02 8.07 9.18
CA ALA A 10 -3.24 8.21 8.38
C ALA A 10 -3.25 7.21 7.21
N ILE A 11 -4.41 6.61 6.95
CA ILE A 11 -4.62 5.78 5.76
C ILE A 11 -4.79 6.71 4.56
N GLU A 12 -4.04 6.50 3.49
CA GLU A 12 -4.21 7.25 2.24
C GLU A 12 -5.19 6.54 1.31
N CYS A 13 -6.00 7.31 0.58
CA CYS A 13 -6.98 6.79 -0.37
C CYS A 13 -7.00 7.61 -1.65
N ASP A 14 -7.17 6.92 -2.79
CA ASP A 14 -7.48 7.53 -4.08
C ASP A 14 -8.93 7.24 -4.46
N VAL A 15 -9.62 8.23 -5.03
CA VAL A 15 -10.93 8.04 -5.65
C VAL A 15 -10.89 8.59 -7.07
N ASP A 16 -11.06 7.70 -8.05
CA ASP A 16 -11.23 8.09 -9.45
C ASP A 16 -12.72 8.21 -9.76
N CYS A 17 -13.14 9.29 -10.42
CA CYS A 17 -14.51 9.51 -10.86
C CYS A 17 -14.59 10.13 -12.27
N ILE A 18 -15.76 10.02 -12.90
CA ILE A 18 -16.10 10.66 -14.17
C ILE A 18 -17.29 11.59 -13.94
N SER A 19 -17.24 12.79 -14.50
CA SER A 19 -18.39 13.71 -14.55
C SER A 19 -18.75 14.03 -16.00
N ASP A 20 -20.05 14.05 -16.32
CA ASP A 20 -20.54 14.57 -17.61
C ASP A 20 -21.04 16.03 -17.51
N GLY A 21 -20.72 16.71 -16.42
CA GLY A 21 -21.18 18.06 -16.09
C GLY A 21 -22.54 18.10 -15.39
N LYS A 22 -23.27 16.98 -15.32
CA LYS A 22 -24.55 16.86 -14.58
C LYS A 22 -24.45 15.80 -13.49
N ARG A 23 -24.04 14.60 -13.88
CA ARG A 23 -23.93 13.42 -13.02
C ARG A 23 -22.46 13.07 -12.83
N VAL A 24 -22.16 12.55 -11.65
CA VAL A 24 -20.82 12.06 -11.29
C VAL A 24 -20.93 10.56 -11.05
N PHE A 25 -20.02 9.83 -11.67
CA PHE A 25 -19.89 8.38 -11.57
C PHE A 25 -18.57 8.05 -10.86
N ILE A 26 -18.63 7.26 -9.79
CA ILE A 26 -17.43 6.79 -9.09
C ILE A 26 -16.85 5.62 -9.87
N GLY A 27 -15.61 5.77 -10.33
CA GLY A 27 -14.87 4.71 -11.02
C GLY A 27 -14.32 3.68 -10.05
N GLY A 28 -13.77 4.12 -8.91
CA GLY A 28 -13.30 3.23 -7.87
C GLY A 28 -12.72 3.98 -6.68
N VAL A 29 -12.87 3.39 -5.48
CA VAL A 29 -12.20 3.82 -4.26
C VAL A 29 -11.05 2.86 -3.98
N MET A 30 -9.85 3.39 -3.83
CA MET A 30 -8.64 2.62 -3.60
C MET A 30 -8.07 2.99 -2.24
N GLU A 31 -7.78 1.98 -1.43
CA GLU A 31 -7.11 2.14 -0.13
C GLU A 31 -5.64 1.79 -0.29
N HIS A 32 -4.74 2.67 0.14
CA HIS A 32 -3.31 2.40 0.10
C HIS A 32 -2.91 1.46 1.24
N ILE A 33 -1.87 0.65 1.00
CA ILE A 33 -1.27 -0.18 2.03
C ILE A 33 -0.32 0.66 2.87
N GLU A 34 0.54 1.45 2.25
CA GLU A 34 1.36 2.45 2.91
C GLU A 34 0.51 3.61 3.45
N GLN A 35 0.91 4.15 4.60
CA GLN A 35 0.28 5.32 5.20
C GLN A 35 0.59 6.61 4.40
N ALA A 36 -0.25 7.62 4.61
CA ALA A 36 -0.03 8.96 4.06
C ALA A 36 1.37 9.48 4.43
N GLY A 37 2.05 10.03 3.43
CA GLY A 37 3.46 10.42 3.53
C GLY A 37 4.41 9.54 2.71
N VAL A 38 3.96 8.34 2.33
CA VAL A 38 4.49 7.65 1.15
C VAL A 38 3.69 8.10 -0.06
N HIS A 39 4.38 8.54 -1.11
CA HIS A 39 3.71 9.05 -2.30
C HIS A 39 2.81 7.98 -2.95
N SER A 40 1.56 8.33 -3.28
CA SER A 40 0.55 7.45 -3.92
C SER A 40 1.04 6.59 -5.11
N GLY A 41 2.00 7.11 -5.86
CA GLY A 41 2.64 6.39 -6.97
C GLY A 41 3.50 5.20 -6.53
N ASP A 42 4.14 5.29 -5.38
CA ASP A 42 5.00 4.26 -4.79
C ASP A 42 4.25 3.36 -3.80
N SER A 43 3.08 3.78 -3.33
CA SER A 43 2.22 2.95 -2.47
C SER A 43 1.58 1.82 -3.27
N ALA A 44 1.52 0.63 -2.66
CA ALA A 44 0.58 -0.40 -3.06
C ALA A 44 -0.84 0.03 -2.69
N CYS A 45 -1.84 -0.41 -3.45
CA CYS A 45 -3.24 -0.09 -3.13
C CYS A 45 -4.20 -1.21 -3.51
N SER A 46 -5.33 -1.26 -2.79
CA SER A 46 -6.37 -2.28 -2.93
C SER A 46 -7.64 -1.67 -3.52
N LEU A 47 -8.26 -2.40 -4.45
CA LEU A 47 -9.63 -2.17 -4.92
C LEU A 47 -10.38 -3.51 -4.85
N PRO A 48 -11.47 -3.62 -4.05
CA PRO A 48 -12.00 -2.59 -3.16
C PRO A 48 -11.07 -2.31 -1.96
N PRO A 49 -11.36 -1.26 -1.14
CA PRO A 49 -10.73 -1.06 0.16
C PRO A 49 -10.81 -2.33 1.02
N TYR A 50 -9.72 -2.66 1.72
CA TYR A 50 -9.57 -3.92 2.46
C TYR A 50 -9.81 -3.76 3.96
N SER A 51 -9.72 -2.53 4.50
CA SER A 51 -9.90 -2.27 5.93
C SER A 51 -10.87 -1.12 6.26
N LEU A 52 -11.19 -0.26 5.29
CA LEU A 52 -12.14 0.84 5.51
C LEU A 52 -13.58 0.37 5.75
N SER A 53 -14.29 1.09 6.62
CA SER A 53 -15.72 0.88 6.86
C SER A 53 -16.55 1.30 5.63
N LYS A 54 -17.75 0.73 5.49
CA LYS A 54 -18.66 1.09 4.39
C LYS A 54 -19.10 2.54 4.49
N GLU A 55 -19.24 3.04 5.71
CA GLU A 55 -19.63 4.41 6.03
C GLU A 55 -18.55 5.39 5.57
N THR A 56 -17.29 5.09 5.87
CA THR A 56 -16.13 5.89 5.44
C THR A 56 -16.02 5.89 3.92
N VAL A 57 -16.15 4.72 3.27
CA VAL A 57 -16.15 4.63 1.81
C VAL A 57 -17.28 5.44 1.18
N ALA A 58 -18.49 5.39 1.75
CA ALA A 58 -19.63 6.18 1.26
C ALA A 58 -19.37 7.70 1.39
N GLU A 59 -18.74 8.13 2.48
CA GLU A 59 -18.40 9.53 2.69
C GLU A 59 -17.32 10.02 1.72
N LEU A 60 -16.29 9.21 1.42
CA LEU A 60 -15.29 9.52 0.38
C LEU A 60 -15.96 9.72 -0.98
N LYS A 61 -16.90 8.84 -1.36
CA LYS A 61 -17.67 8.95 -2.61
C LYS A 61 -18.51 10.22 -2.65
N ARG A 62 -19.21 10.54 -1.56
CA ARG A 62 -20.02 11.75 -1.44
C ARG A 62 -19.18 13.02 -1.57
N GLN A 63 -18.05 13.10 -0.86
CA GLN A 63 -17.13 14.24 -0.94
C GLN A 63 -16.53 14.38 -2.35
N THR A 64 -16.12 13.27 -2.97
CA THR A 64 -15.63 13.24 -4.36
C THR A 64 -16.66 13.81 -5.34
N ALA A 65 -17.92 13.35 -5.25
CA ALA A 65 -18.98 13.85 -6.11
C ALA A 65 -19.31 15.33 -5.87
N ALA A 66 -19.25 15.79 -4.63
CA ALA A 66 -19.43 17.20 -4.30
C ALA A 66 -18.31 18.07 -4.89
N MET A 67 -17.05 17.62 -4.79
CA MET A 67 -15.90 18.33 -5.37
C MET A 67 -15.97 18.36 -6.90
N ALA A 68 -16.33 17.25 -7.56
CA ALA A 68 -16.49 17.20 -9.01
C ALA A 68 -17.49 18.26 -9.51
N LYS A 69 -18.62 18.40 -8.81
CA LYS A 69 -19.64 19.42 -9.10
C LYS A 69 -19.13 20.82 -8.81
N GLY A 70 -18.52 21.04 -7.65
CA GLY A 70 -18.00 22.35 -7.25
C GLY A 70 -16.89 22.88 -8.17
N LEU A 71 -16.12 21.98 -8.78
CA LEU A 71 -15.05 22.30 -9.73
C LEU A 71 -15.50 22.30 -11.20
N ASN A 72 -16.79 22.06 -11.48
CA ASN A 72 -17.36 21.97 -12.83
C ASN A 72 -16.62 20.96 -13.73
N VAL A 73 -16.24 19.82 -13.18
CA VAL A 73 -15.50 18.79 -13.93
C VAL A 73 -16.37 18.23 -15.06
N VAL A 74 -15.77 18.09 -16.24
CA VAL A 74 -16.28 17.28 -17.36
C VAL A 74 -15.14 16.37 -17.84
N GLY A 75 -15.35 15.06 -17.75
CA GLY A 75 -14.31 14.04 -17.95
C GLY A 75 -13.87 13.41 -16.63
N LEU A 76 -12.59 13.03 -16.53
CA LEU A 76 -12.01 12.36 -15.36
C LEU A 76 -11.58 13.37 -14.29
N MET A 77 -11.74 12.95 -13.04
CA MET A 77 -11.11 13.58 -11.87
C MET A 77 -10.65 12.50 -10.90
N ASN A 78 -9.57 12.79 -10.20
CA ASN A 78 -9.05 12.01 -9.09
C ASN A 78 -9.00 12.86 -7.82
N VAL A 79 -9.30 12.27 -6.67
CA VAL A 79 -9.17 12.90 -5.37
C VAL A 79 -8.34 12.01 -4.46
N GLN A 80 -7.38 12.62 -3.76
CA GLN A 80 -6.59 11.96 -2.73
C GLN A 80 -7.06 12.40 -1.34
N PHE A 81 -7.26 11.43 -0.47
CA PHE A 81 -7.69 11.64 0.92
C PHE A 81 -6.69 11.01 1.89
N ALA A 82 -6.65 11.55 3.10
CA ALA A 82 -6.02 10.92 4.26
C ALA A 82 -7.05 10.73 5.36
N ILE A 83 -7.03 9.58 6.02
CA ILE A 83 -8.00 9.21 7.05
C ILE A 83 -7.24 8.96 8.35
N GLN A 84 -7.46 9.83 9.35
CA GLN A 84 -6.95 9.61 10.69
C GLN A 84 -8.02 8.95 11.55
N GLN A 85 -7.65 7.86 12.20
CA GLN A 85 -8.54 7.13 13.11
C GLN A 85 -8.16 7.48 14.54
N ASN A 86 -9.04 8.20 15.24
CA ASN A 86 -8.85 8.58 16.64
C ASN A 86 -10.06 8.11 17.45
N ASP A 87 -9.83 7.33 18.52
CA ASP A 87 -10.87 6.83 19.42
C ASP A 87 -12.07 6.17 18.71
N GLY A 88 -11.78 5.40 17.65
CA GLY A 88 -12.79 4.72 16.84
C GLY A 88 -13.57 5.62 15.88
N LYS A 89 -13.14 6.87 15.69
CA LYS A 89 -13.74 7.83 14.75
C LYS A 89 -12.77 8.15 13.62
N ASP A 90 -13.27 8.01 12.40
CA ASP A 90 -12.55 8.41 11.18
C ASP A 90 -12.70 9.91 10.93
N THR A 91 -11.57 10.60 10.77
CA THR A 91 -11.52 11.99 10.29
C THR A 91 -10.89 12.00 8.91
N ILE A 92 -11.70 12.39 7.91
CA ILE A 92 -11.30 12.45 6.51
C ILE A 92 -10.74 13.84 6.19
N PHE A 93 -9.51 13.88 5.69
CA PHE A 93 -8.85 15.06 5.17
C PHE A 93 -8.71 14.93 3.65
N VAL A 94 -8.96 16.03 2.93
CA VAL A 94 -8.68 16.10 1.49
C VAL A 94 -7.22 16.54 1.33
N LEU A 95 -6.43 15.75 0.60
CA LEU A 95 -5.03 16.08 0.30
C LEU A 95 -4.95 16.97 -0.95
N GLU A 96 -5.47 16.46 -2.07
CA GLU A 96 -5.52 17.20 -3.33
C GLU A 96 -6.64 16.69 -4.25
N VAL A 97 -6.99 17.52 -5.23
CA VAL A 97 -7.92 17.18 -6.31
C VAL A 97 -7.23 17.39 -7.65
N ASN A 98 -7.24 16.35 -8.48
CA ASN A 98 -6.68 16.35 -9.81
C ASN A 98 -7.82 16.29 -10.84
N PRO A 99 -8.29 17.42 -11.42
CA PRO A 99 -9.37 17.46 -12.41
C PRO A 99 -8.89 17.01 -13.80
N ARG A 100 -8.30 15.82 -13.85
CA ARG A 100 -7.72 15.16 -15.02
C ARG A 100 -7.66 13.65 -14.79
N ALA A 101 -7.24 12.90 -15.80
CA ALA A 101 -6.86 11.51 -15.63
C ALA A 101 -5.68 11.38 -14.64
N SER A 102 -5.81 10.45 -13.70
CA SER A 102 -4.75 9.98 -12.81
C SER A 102 -4.04 8.75 -13.40
N ARG A 103 -2.90 8.39 -12.82
CA ARG A 103 -2.16 7.18 -13.20
C ARG A 103 -2.90 5.89 -12.83
N THR A 104 -3.87 5.94 -11.92
CA THR A 104 -4.66 4.79 -11.44
C THR A 104 -5.80 4.40 -12.38
N VAL A 105 -6.19 5.27 -13.33
CA VAL A 105 -7.31 5.00 -14.26
C VAL A 105 -7.18 3.66 -15.01
N PRO A 106 -6.02 3.25 -15.55
CA PRO A 106 -5.87 1.94 -16.19
C PRO A 106 -6.07 0.77 -15.21
N TYR A 107 -5.53 0.87 -14.00
CA TYR A 107 -5.71 -0.13 -12.93
C TYR A 107 -7.20 -0.27 -12.56
N VAL A 108 -7.88 0.84 -12.27
CA VAL A 108 -9.32 0.84 -11.95
C VAL A 108 -10.13 0.28 -13.12
N SER A 109 -9.79 0.65 -14.36
CA SER A 109 -10.48 0.14 -15.55
C SER A 109 -10.34 -1.38 -15.71
N LYS A 110 -9.17 -1.93 -15.35
CA LYS A 110 -8.94 -3.38 -15.39
C LYS A 110 -9.66 -4.11 -14.27
N ALA A 111 -9.71 -3.54 -13.06
CA ALA A 111 -10.40 -4.11 -11.93
C ALA A 111 -11.93 -4.11 -12.08
N THR A 112 -12.49 -3.08 -12.72
CA THR A 112 -13.95 -2.88 -12.84
C THR A 112 -14.54 -3.29 -14.19
N GLY A 113 -13.72 -3.66 -15.16
CA GLY A 113 -14.17 -3.93 -16.54
C GLY A 113 -14.65 -2.69 -17.31
N LEU A 114 -14.66 -1.52 -16.70
CA LEU A 114 -15.10 -0.28 -17.32
C LEU A 114 -13.92 0.45 -17.98
N GLN A 115 -14.06 0.82 -19.25
CA GLN A 115 -13.06 1.62 -19.95
C GLN A 115 -13.17 3.10 -19.57
N LEU A 116 -12.78 3.46 -18.34
CA LEU A 116 -13.03 4.79 -17.76
C LEU A 116 -12.53 5.95 -18.65
N ALA A 117 -11.33 5.83 -19.22
CA ALA A 117 -10.80 6.83 -20.15
C ALA A 117 -11.68 7.02 -21.40
N LYS A 118 -12.23 5.94 -21.95
CA LYS A 118 -13.13 5.98 -23.12
C LYS A 118 -14.48 6.60 -22.75
N ILE A 119 -15.00 6.26 -21.57
CA ILE A 119 -16.26 6.79 -21.05
C ILE A 119 -16.13 8.31 -20.84
N ALA A 120 -15.05 8.74 -20.17
CA ALA A 120 -14.79 10.14 -19.92
C ALA A 120 -14.53 10.95 -21.19
N ALA A 121 -13.81 10.39 -22.17
CA ALA A 121 -13.59 11.04 -23.46
C ALA A 121 -14.92 11.34 -24.18
N ARG A 122 -15.88 10.42 -24.12
CA ARG A 122 -17.23 10.61 -24.66
C ARG A 122 -18.01 11.69 -23.89
N CYS A 123 -17.88 11.74 -22.57
CA CYS A 123 -18.44 12.83 -21.77
C CYS A 123 -17.89 14.20 -22.20
N MET A 124 -16.58 14.30 -22.44
CA MET A 124 -15.93 15.55 -22.87
C MET A 124 -16.41 16.06 -24.24
N VAL A 125 -16.90 15.18 -25.12
CA VAL A 125 -17.49 15.56 -26.42
C VAL A 125 -19.03 15.62 -26.40
N GLY A 126 -19.64 15.62 -25.21
CA GLY A 126 -21.07 15.87 -25.02
C GLY A 126 -21.97 14.64 -24.95
N GLN A 127 -21.41 13.42 -24.93
CA GLN A 127 -22.21 12.20 -24.71
C GLN A 127 -22.31 11.89 -23.21
N SER A 128 -23.51 12.03 -22.63
CA SER A 128 -23.73 11.86 -21.19
C SER A 128 -23.46 10.43 -20.72
N LEU A 129 -23.27 10.23 -19.41
CA LEU A 129 -23.11 8.90 -18.81
C LEU A 129 -24.33 8.00 -19.11
N ASP A 130 -25.54 8.58 -19.08
CA ASP A 130 -26.80 7.88 -19.39
C ASP A 130 -26.84 7.41 -20.85
N GLN A 131 -26.44 8.27 -21.80
CA GLN A 131 -26.35 7.93 -23.22
C GLN A 131 -25.32 6.83 -23.52
N GLN A 132 -24.37 6.62 -22.60
CA GLN A 132 -23.37 5.56 -22.67
C GLN A 132 -23.80 4.29 -21.93
N GLY A 133 -24.96 4.29 -21.25
CA GLY A 133 -25.43 3.17 -20.43
C GLY A 133 -24.66 2.97 -19.12
N ILE A 134 -23.94 3.99 -18.64
CA ILE A 134 -23.18 3.90 -17.39
C ILE A 134 -24.07 4.28 -16.23
N MET A 135 -24.60 3.31 -15.50
CA MET A 135 -25.61 3.56 -14.46
C MET A 135 -24.99 3.53 -13.06
N GLU A 136 -24.82 2.34 -12.50
CA GLU A 136 -24.36 2.09 -11.14
C GLU A 136 -22.87 1.73 -11.11
N GLU A 137 -22.23 2.00 -9.96
CA GLU A 137 -20.85 1.62 -9.71
C GLU A 137 -20.70 0.08 -9.74
N VAL A 138 -19.65 -0.38 -10.40
CA VAL A 138 -19.30 -1.80 -10.43
C VAL A 138 -18.50 -2.14 -9.18
N ILE A 139 -19.00 -3.10 -8.38
CA ILE A 139 -18.30 -3.63 -7.21
C ILE A 139 -17.81 -5.04 -7.53
N PRO A 140 -16.50 -5.23 -7.81
CA PRO A 140 -15.98 -6.55 -8.15
C PRO A 140 -16.11 -7.55 -6.98
N PRO A 141 -16.47 -8.83 -7.23
CA PRO A 141 -16.50 -9.88 -6.21
C PRO A 141 -15.11 -10.46 -5.89
N TYR A 142 -14.05 -9.71 -6.23
CA TYR A 142 -12.66 -10.08 -6.07
C TYR A 142 -11.83 -8.85 -5.68
N TYR A 143 -10.67 -9.09 -5.10
CA TYR A 143 -9.67 -8.07 -4.81
C TYR A 143 -8.71 -7.92 -5.98
N SER A 144 -8.46 -6.67 -6.33
CA SER A 144 -7.35 -6.23 -7.16
C SER A 144 -6.37 -5.48 -6.26
N VAL A 145 -5.08 -5.79 -6.34
CA VAL A 145 -4.03 -5.08 -5.62
C VAL A 145 -2.97 -4.62 -6.61
N LYS A 146 -2.74 -3.30 -6.66
CA LYS A 146 -1.64 -2.68 -7.40
C LYS A 146 -0.40 -2.67 -6.51
N GLU A 147 0.75 -3.04 -7.05
CA GLU A 147 2.07 -2.87 -6.41
C GLU A 147 3.03 -2.13 -7.35
N ALA A 148 3.89 -1.29 -6.79
CA ALA A 148 4.89 -0.50 -7.48
C ALA A 148 6.18 -1.30 -7.74
N VAL A 149 6.84 -1.01 -8.87
CA VAL A 149 8.13 -1.60 -9.25
C VAL A 149 9.21 -0.53 -9.19
N PHE A 150 10.25 -0.80 -8.39
CA PHE A 150 11.28 0.17 -8.06
C PHE A 150 12.61 -0.09 -8.79
N PRO A 151 13.32 0.97 -9.21
CA PRO A 151 14.62 0.86 -9.88
C PRO A 151 15.80 0.80 -8.90
N PHE A 152 15.59 0.54 -7.60
CA PHE A 152 16.65 0.61 -6.58
C PHE A 152 17.87 -0.25 -6.89
N ASN A 153 17.65 -1.43 -7.49
CA ASN A 153 18.73 -2.32 -7.93
C ASN A 153 19.62 -1.75 -9.06
N LYS A 154 19.14 -0.74 -9.80
CA LYS A 154 19.92 -0.03 -10.83
C LYS A 154 20.83 1.04 -10.24
N PHE A 155 20.61 1.43 -8.98
CA PHE A 155 21.29 2.55 -8.33
C PHE A 155 21.80 2.16 -6.93
N PRO A 156 22.79 1.27 -6.78
CA PRO A 156 23.23 0.74 -5.47
C PRO A 156 23.71 1.79 -4.46
N GLY A 157 23.97 3.03 -4.90
CA GLY A 157 24.34 4.15 -4.03
C GLY A 157 23.16 4.86 -3.35
N ILE A 158 21.91 4.61 -3.77
CA ILE A 158 20.73 5.27 -3.19
C ILE A 158 20.17 4.50 -2.01
N ASP A 159 19.59 5.22 -1.07
CA ASP A 159 18.87 4.63 0.05
C ASP A 159 17.47 4.20 -0.42
N PRO A 160 17.12 2.91 -0.39
CA PRO A 160 15.88 2.43 -0.96
C PRO A 160 14.76 2.51 0.08
N ILE A 161 14.48 3.74 0.50
CA ILE A 161 13.42 4.13 1.42
C ILE A 161 12.30 4.83 0.64
N LEU A 162 11.06 4.59 1.05
CA LEU A 162 9.87 5.28 0.55
C LEU A 162 9.71 6.66 1.21
N GLY A 163 9.05 7.58 0.53
CA GLY A 163 8.79 8.93 1.05
C GLY A 163 7.80 9.70 0.19
N PRO A 164 7.71 11.03 0.38
CA PRO A 164 6.70 11.86 -0.28
C PRO A 164 6.98 12.14 -1.76
N GLU A 165 8.15 11.72 -2.28
CA GLU A 165 8.51 11.81 -3.69
C GLU A 165 8.46 10.42 -4.34
N MET A 166 7.79 10.33 -5.50
CA MET A 166 7.69 9.10 -6.28
C MET A 166 9.04 8.67 -6.86
N ARG A 167 9.38 7.38 -6.76
CA ARG A 167 10.60 6.80 -7.34
C ARG A 167 10.36 5.53 -8.16
N SER A 168 9.18 4.95 -8.08
CA SER A 168 8.80 3.79 -8.88
C SER A 168 8.75 4.12 -10.37
N THR A 169 9.02 3.11 -11.20
CA THR A 169 9.06 3.24 -12.67
C THR A 169 7.94 2.48 -13.37
N GLY A 170 7.24 1.62 -12.64
CA GLY A 170 6.16 0.80 -13.18
C GLY A 170 5.30 0.24 -12.06
N GLU A 171 4.30 -0.54 -12.45
CA GLU A 171 3.35 -1.16 -11.54
C GLU A 171 2.92 -2.52 -12.07
N VAL A 172 2.46 -3.37 -11.16
CA VAL A 172 1.85 -4.67 -11.44
C VAL A 172 0.52 -4.79 -10.71
N MET A 173 -0.31 -5.74 -11.12
CA MET A 173 -1.61 -6.00 -10.54
C MET A 173 -1.75 -7.48 -10.16
N GLY A 174 -2.04 -7.76 -8.90
CA GLY A 174 -2.47 -9.06 -8.40
C GLY A 174 -3.99 -9.12 -8.26
N VAL A 175 -4.59 -10.26 -8.59
CA VAL A 175 -6.05 -10.49 -8.42
C VAL A 175 -6.30 -11.76 -7.62
N GLY A 176 -7.21 -11.69 -6.66
CA GLY A 176 -7.55 -12.79 -5.76
C GLY A 176 -8.98 -12.72 -5.26
N LYS A 177 -9.52 -13.85 -4.82
CA LYS A 177 -10.82 -13.90 -4.12
C LYS A 177 -10.72 -13.27 -2.72
N THR A 178 -9.52 -13.24 -2.16
CA THR A 178 -9.20 -12.57 -0.90
C THR A 178 -8.14 -11.49 -1.11
N PHE A 179 -8.10 -10.51 -0.20
CA PHE A 179 -7.05 -9.49 -0.18
C PHE A 179 -5.66 -10.13 -0.08
N GLY A 180 -5.47 -11.12 0.80
CA GLY A 180 -4.20 -11.83 0.97
C GLY A 180 -3.72 -12.49 -0.33
N GLU A 181 -4.61 -13.16 -1.07
CA GLU A 181 -4.27 -13.77 -2.36
C GLU A 181 -3.87 -12.71 -3.40
N ALA A 182 -4.65 -11.64 -3.53
CA ALA A 182 -4.37 -10.55 -4.46
C ALA A 182 -3.03 -9.86 -4.12
N LEU A 183 -2.81 -9.59 -2.84
CA LEU A 183 -1.57 -9.02 -2.32
C LEU A 183 -0.38 -9.93 -2.63
N PHE A 184 -0.44 -11.21 -2.27
CA PHE A 184 0.66 -12.15 -2.54
C PHE A 184 1.04 -12.18 -4.02
N LYS A 185 0.04 -12.22 -4.91
CA LYS A 185 0.27 -12.18 -6.37
C LYS A 185 0.87 -10.86 -6.83
N SER A 186 0.45 -9.73 -6.27
CA SER A 186 1.04 -8.42 -6.59
C SER A 186 2.53 -8.36 -6.20
N GLN A 187 2.89 -8.88 -5.01
CA GLN A 187 4.28 -8.96 -4.56
C GLN A 187 5.10 -9.85 -5.51
N LEU A 188 4.59 -11.04 -5.83
CA LEU A 188 5.26 -11.98 -6.73
C LEU A 188 5.48 -11.36 -8.12
N ALA A 189 4.47 -10.68 -8.66
CA ALA A 189 4.55 -9.99 -9.96
C ALA A 189 5.56 -8.84 -9.96
N ALA A 190 5.72 -8.14 -8.82
CA ALA A 190 6.72 -7.08 -8.65
C ALA A 190 8.16 -7.63 -8.50
N GLY A 191 8.34 -8.95 -8.51
CA GLY A 191 9.62 -9.62 -8.28
C GLY A 191 9.99 -9.76 -6.81
N ILE A 192 9.07 -9.46 -5.89
CA ILE A 192 9.25 -9.60 -4.44
C ILE A 192 9.02 -11.06 -4.06
N LYS A 193 10.00 -11.65 -3.37
CA LYS A 193 9.93 -13.04 -2.91
C LYS A 193 9.63 -13.09 -1.42
N LEU A 194 8.39 -13.41 -1.08
CA LEU A 194 8.01 -13.64 0.31
C LEU A 194 8.56 -14.98 0.79
N PRO A 195 9.29 -15.01 1.92
CA PRO A 195 9.90 -16.25 2.39
C PRO A 195 8.87 -17.22 2.94
N LYS A 196 9.21 -18.52 2.91
CA LYS A 196 8.41 -19.58 3.51
C LYS A 196 8.84 -19.94 4.93
N SER A 197 10.09 -19.64 5.26
CA SER A 197 10.75 -19.88 6.56
C SER A 197 12.01 -19.00 6.64
N GLY A 198 12.67 -18.99 7.79
CA GLY A 198 13.90 -18.23 8.05
C GLY A 198 13.71 -17.12 9.08
N ASN A 199 14.80 -16.48 9.52
CA ASN A 199 14.70 -15.43 10.54
C ASN A 199 14.15 -14.13 9.95
N VAL A 200 13.25 -13.50 10.70
CA VAL A 200 12.70 -12.17 10.39
C VAL A 200 13.31 -11.14 11.34
N VAL A 201 13.78 -10.02 10.78
CA VAL A 201 14.24 -8.87 11.58
C VAL A 201 13.10 -7.89 11.77
N LEU A 202 12.88 -7.44 13.02
CA LEU A 202 12.02 -6.29 13.32
C LEU A 202 12.84 -5.15 13.97
N THR A 203 12.88 -4.00 13.30
CA THR A 203 13.48 -2.78 13.84
C THR A 203 12.63 -1.57 13.47
N VAL A 204 11.82 -1.13 14.42
CA VAL A 204 10.77 -0.15 14.16
C VAL A 204 10.95 1.10 15.02
N LYS A 205 10.43 2.24 14.55
CA LYS A 205 10.30 3.46 15.36
C LYS A 205 9.35 3.23 16.53
N ASP A 206 9.43 4.11 17.53
CA ASP A 206 8.74 3.91 18.80
C ASP A 206 7.22 3.88 18.67
N SER A 207 6.64 4.73 17.81
CA SER A 207 5.20 4.78 17.54
C SER A 207 4.65 3.47 16.93
N ASP A 208 5.50 2.73 16.23
CA ASP A 208 5.11 1.51 15.52
C ASP A 208 5.20 0.25 16.39
N LYS A 209 5.79 0.34 17.59
CA LYS A 209 5.98 -0.82 18.47
C LYS A 209 4.67 -1.57 18.79
N PRO A 210 3.53 -0.91 19.09
CA PRO A 210 2.28 -1.63 19.33
C PRO A 210 1.85 -2.49 18.12
N LEU A 211 1.97 -1.96 16.91
CA LEU A 211 1.67 -2.72 15.68
C LEU A 211 2.75 -3.77 15.38
N ALA A 212 4.01 -3.52 15.72
CA ALA A 212 5.08 -4.51 15.59
C ALA A 212 4.86 -5.72 16.49
N VAL A 213 4.24 -5.56 17.67
CA VAL A 213 3.81 -6.68 18.52
C VAL A 213 2.74 -7.53 17.81
N VAL A 214 1.79 -6.89 17.11
CA VAL A 214 0.78 -7.60 16.31
C VAL A 214 1.46 -8.38 15.18
N VAL A 215 2.36 -7.75 14.43
CA VAL A 215 3.13 -8.43 13.36
C VAL A 215 3.94 -9.59 13.93
N ALA A 216 4.63 -9.40 15.05
CA ALA A 216 5.41 -10.45 15.71
C ALA A 216 4.55 -11.64 16.14
N LYS A 217 3.33 -11.39 16.62
CA LYS A 217 2.37 -12.46 16.95
C LYS A 217 2.01 -13.28 15.71
N LEU A 218 1.68 -12.62 14.61
CA LEU A 218 1.33 -13.28 13.34
C LEU A 218 2.51 -14.11 12.79
N LEU A 219 3.73 -13.56 12.84
CA LEU A 219 4.95 -14.27 12.46
C LEU A 219 5.18 -15.51 13.34
N HIS A 220 5.00 -15.39 14.65
CA HIS A 220 5.14 -16.50 15.59
C HIS A 220 4.13 -17.62 15.32
N GLU A 221 2.86 -17.26 15.09
CA GLU A 221 1.81 -18.22 14.68
C GLU A 221 2.15 -18.94 13.37
N MET A 222 2.88 -18.28 12.47
CA MET A 222 3.37 -18.85 11.21
C MET A 222 4.70 -19.61 11.33
N GLY A 223 5.28 -19.68 12.54
CA GLY A 223 6.51 -20.42 12.81
C GLY A 223 7.79 -19.71 12.39
N PHE A 224 7.77 -18.40 12.17
CA PHE A 224 8.97 -17.63 11.85
C PHE A 224 9.76 -17.28 13.12
N PRO A 225 11.03 -17.69 13.22
CA PRO A 225 11.91 -17.16 14.26
C PRO A 225 12.17 -15.67 14.01
N MET A 226 12.28 -14.90 15.09
CA MET A 226 12.39 -13.46 15.03
C MET A 226 13.62 -12.96 15.79
N VAL A 227 14.30 -11.98 15.20
CA VAL A 227 15.29 -11.14 15.87
C VAL A 227 14.85 -9.69 15.81
N ALA A 228 15.11 -8.90 16.85
CA ALA A 228 14.70 -7.51 16.88
C ALA A 228 15.71 -6.62 17.62
N THR A 229 15.77 -5.34 17.25
CA THR A 229 16.61 -4.36 17.97
C THR A 229 16.12 -4.18 19.40
N LYS A 230 17.02 -3.89 20.35
CA LYS A 230 16.75 -3.88 21.80
C LYS A 230 15.38 -3.31 22.20
N GLY A 231 15.03 -2.11 21.73
CA GLY A 231 13.74 -1.47 22.05
C GLY A 231 12.52 -2.17 21.46
N THR A 232 12.63 -2.70 20.24
CA THR A 232 11.58 -3.50 19.57
C THR A 232 11.45 -4.87 20.22
N ALA A 233 12.56 -5.53 20.53
CA ALA A 233 12.59 -6.82 21.21
C ALA A 233 11.95 -6.74 22.61
N ALA A 234 12.21 -5.67 23.36
CA ALA A 234 11.60 -5.46 24.67
C ALA A 234 10.07 -5.35 24.59
N ALA A 235 9.53 -4.63 23.58
CA ALA A 235 8.09 -4.52 23.38
C ALA A 235 7.44 -5.86 22.99
N ILE A 236 8.08 -6.63 22.12
CA ILE A 236 7.61 -7.97 21.70
C ILE A 236 7.67 -8.96 22.89
N ALA A 237 8.78 -8.98 23.63
CA ALA A 237 8.97 -9.86 24.77
C ALA A 237 7.97 -9.57 25.91
N ALA A 238 7.60 -8.30 26.12
CA ALA A 238 6.57 -7.92 27.08
C ALA A 238 5.17 -8.52 26.77
N ALA A 239 4.94 -8.91 25.52
CA ALA A 239 3.73 -9.63 25.09
C ALA A 239 3.88 -11.16 25.14
N ASN A 240 4.95 -11.68 25.77
CA ASN A 240 5.28 -13.11 25.86
C ASN A 240 5.51 -13.81 24.52
N ILE A 241 5.98 -13.06 23.51
CA ILE A 241 6.30 -13.59 22.19
C ILE A 241 7.81 -13.84 22.11
N PRO A 242 8.28 -15.05 21.74
CA PRO A 242 9.71 -15.34 21.61
C PRO A 242 10.40 -14.46 20.57
N VAL A 243 11.46 -13.76 20.97
CA VAL A 243 12.27 -12.91 20.08
C VAL A 243 13.70 -12.83 20.61
N SER A 244 14.69 -12.89 19.71
CA SER A 244 16.10 -12.68 20.08
C SER A 244 16.51 -11.23 19.86
N VAL A 245 17.39 -10.71 20.72
CA VAL A 245 17.92 -9.35 20.55
C VAL A 245 19.04 -9.35 19.51
N VAL A 246 19.05 -8.37 18.62
CA VAL A 246 20.15 -8.11 17.67
C VAL A 246 20.58 -6.64 17.72
N ASN A 247 21.88 -6.41 17.55
CA ASN A 247 22.46 -5.06 17.54
C ASN A 247 22.21 -4.35 16.20
N LYS A 248 22.02 -3.04 16.25
CA LYS A 248 22.33 -2.14 15.11
C LYS A 248 23.85 -2.05 14.92
N VAL A 249 24.28 -1.56 13.76
CA VAL A 249 25.71 -1.44 13.42
C VAL A 249 26.52 -0.68 14.49
N LYS A 250 25.95 0.38 15.06
CA LYS A 250 26.59 1.20 16.10
C LYS A 250 26.65 0.53 17.48
N GLU A 251 25.91 -0.55 17.70
CA GLU A 251 25.70 -1.17 19.03
C GLU A 251 26.64 -2.36 19.29
N GLY A 252 27.42 -2.79 18.29
CA GLY A 252 28.40 -3.88 18.43
C GLY A 252 28.15 -5.06 17.49
N ARG A 253 28.85 -6.18 17.72
CA ARG A 253 28.78 -7.39 16.88
C ARG A 253 28.31 -8.63 17.65
N PRO A 254 27.62 -9.60 17.00
CA PRO A 254 27.08 -9.50 15.64
C PRO A 254 25.92 -8.48 15.55
N HIS A 255 25.73 -7.87 14.38
CA HIS A 255 24.65 -6.91 14.11
C HIS A 255 23.82 -7.31 12.88
N ILE A 256 22.66 -6.67 12.68
CA ILE A 256 21.71 -6.97 11.59
C ILE A 256 22.39 -7.10 10.22
N VAL A 257 23.30 -6.17 9.88
CA VAL A 257 24.02 -6.16 8.60
C VAL A 257 24.93 -7.39 8.43
N ASP A 258 25.51 -7.92 9.51
CA ASP A 258 26.33 -9.13 9.45
C ASP A 258 25.41 -10.34 9.20
N MET A 259 24.29 -10.43 9.92
CA MET A 259 23.30 -11.52 9.76
C MET A 259 22.70 -11.56 8.34
N ILE A 260 22.40 -10.39 7.74
CA ILE A 260 21.92 -10.34 6.35
C ILE A 260 22.98 -10.87 5.39
N LYS A 261 24.24 -10.44 5.54
CA LYS A 261 25.36 -10.88 4.69
C LYS A 261 25.67 -12.36 4.84
N ASN A 262 25.43 -12.93 6.03
CA ASN A 262 25.59 -14.35 6.31
C ASN A 262 24.42 -15.21 5.82
N GLY A 263 23.37 -14.61 5.24
CA GLY A 263 22.17 -15.34 4.81
C GLY A 263 21.29 -15.83 5.96
N GLU A 264 21.45 -15.27 7.16
CA GLU A 264 20.69 -15.67 8.36
C GLU A 264 19.29 -15.03 8.39
N ILE A 265 19.07 -13.94 7.63
CA ILE A 265 17.82 -13.18 7.58
C ILE A 265 17.14 -13.35 6.24
N THR A 266 15.84 -13.65 6.26
CA THR A 266 15.02 -13.84 5.05
C THR A 266 13.99 -12.74 4.82
N LEU A 267 13.68 -11.94 5.85
CA LEU A 267 12.74 -10.82 5.77
C LEU A 267 13.13 -9.72 6.77
N VAL A 268 13.01 -8.46 6.35
CA VAL A 268 13.31 -7.30 7.19
C VAL A 268 12.10 -6.37 7.27
N PHE A 269 11.62 -6.11 8.48
CA PHE A 269 10.70 -5.02 8.77
C PHE A 269 11.47 -3.89 9.42
N THR A 270 11.61 -2.76 8.70
CA THR A 270 12.39 -1.62 9.17
C THR A 270 11.65 -0.30 9.01
N THR A 271 11.17 0.28 10.10
CA THR A 271 10.55 1.61 10.07
C THR A 271 11.46 2.61 10.78
N VAL A 272 11.42 3.86 10.35
CA VAL A 272 12.27 4.94 10.88
C VAL A 272 11.47 6.22 11.06
N ASP A 273 11.85 7.00 12.05
CA ASP A 273 11.38 8.38 12.16
C ASP A 273 11.89 9.21 10.99
N GLU A 274 11.16 10.26 10.64
CA GLU A 274 11.46 11.15 9.51
C GLU A 274 12.70 12.04 9.72
N THR A 275 13.32 11.94 10.90
CA THR A 275 14.55 12.69 11.18
C THR A 275 15.71 12.17 10.32
N ARG A 276 16.49 13.10 9.74
CA ARG A 276 17.64 12.75 8.88
C ARG A 276 18.63 11.78 9.54
N ASN A 277 18.83 11.92 10.86
CA ASN A 277 19.74 11.06 11.61
C ASN A 277 19.19 9.62 11.74
N ALA A 278 17.90 9.46 12.06
CA ALA A 278 17.28 8.14 12.14
C ALA A 278 17.27 7.41 10.78
N ILE A 279 16.97 8.14 9.70
CA ILE A 279 17.02 7.61 8.33
C ILE A 279 18.43 7.15 7.98
N ALA A 280 19.44 7.98 8.23
CA ALA A 280 20.83 7.68 7.93
C ALA A 280 21.36 6.46 8.72
N ASP A 281 20.97 6.34 9.99
CA ASP A 281 21.41 5.25 10.86
C ASP A 281 20.89 3.88 10.42
N SER A 282 19.68 3.83 9.85
CA SER A 282 19.07 2.59 9.33
C SER A 282 19.34 2.33 7.85
N ARG A 283 19.98 3.26 7.13
CA ARG A 283 20.32 3.14 5.70
C ARG A 283 21.10 1.86 5.40
N SER A 284 22.04 1.51 6.27
CA SER A 284 22.89 0.32 6.11
C SER A 284 22.07 -0.98 6.06
N ILE A 285 20.96 -1.06 6.80
CA ILE A 285 20.07 -2.23 6.82
C ILE A 285 19.35 -2.36 5.48
N ARG A 286 18.72 -1.28 5.01
CA ARG A 286 17.96 -1.27 3.74
C ARG A 286 18.85 -1.54 2.53
N THR A 287 19.98 -0.84 2.44
CA THR A 287 20.95 -1.02 1.35
C THR A 287 21.54 -2.44 1.34
N THR A 288 21.82 -3.02 2.52
CA THR A 288 22.34 -4.39 2.61
C THR A 288 21.26 -5.43 2.27
N ALA A 289 20.02 -5.25 2.72
CA ALA A 289 18.91 -6.12 2.36
C ALA A 289 18.69 -6.13 0.84
N GLN A 290 18.60 -4.96 0.22
CA GLN A 290 18.48 -4.79 -1.23
C GLN A 290 19.64 -5.44 -2.00
N ALA A 291 20.89 -5.25 -1.54
CA ALA A 291 22.08 -5.80 -2.20
C ALA A 291 22.17 -7.33 -2.12
N ASN A 292 21.59 -7.95 -1.08
CA ASN A 292 21.59 -9.40 -0.88
C ASN A 292 20.27 -10.06 -1.33
N GLY A 293 19.35 -9.31 -1.95
CA GLY A 293 18.06 -9.83 -2.40
C GLY A 293 17.15 -10.30 -1.26
N VAL A 294 17.35 -9.76 -0.05
CA VAL A 294 16.49 -10.02 1.10
C VAL A 294 15.29 -9.07 1.03
N THR A 295 14.08 -9.63 1.02
CA THR A 295 12.84 -8.85 1.02
C THR A 295 12.76 -7.97 2.26
N TYR A 296 12.35 -6.72 2.08
CA TYR A 296 12.19 -5.77 3.19
C TYR A 296 10.99 -4.86 2.98
N TYR A 297 10.40 -4.40 4.07
CA TYR A 297 9.33 -3.40 4.08
C TYR A 297 9.70 -2.25 4.99
N THR A 298 9.39 -1.02 4.55
CA THR A 298 9.77 0.21 5.24
C THR A 298 8.66 0.89 6.01
N THR A 299 7.45 0.32 5.98
CA THR A 299 6.26 0.82 6.69
C THR A 299 5.67 -0.29 7.56
N ILE A 300 5.09 0.08 8.69
CA ILE A 300 4.47 -0.88 9.60
C ILE A 300 3.13 -1.40 9.03
N SER A 301 2.45 -0.58 8.24
CA SER A 301 1.21 -0.96 7.57
C SER A 301 1.45 -2.03 6.51
N ALA A 302 2.51 -1.92 5.70
CA ALA A 302 2.90 -2.97 4.76
C ALA A 302 3.38 -4.24 5.49
N ALA A 303 4.11 -4.08 6.60
CA ALA A 303 4.49 -5.21 7.45
C ALA A 303 3.29 -5.99 8.00
N ARG A 304 2.19 -5.29 8.33
CA ARG A 304 0.93 -5.93 8.72
C ARG A 304 0.22 -6.56 7.53
N ALA A 305 0.06 -5.83 6.43
CA ALA A 305 -0.66 -6.31 5.26
C ALA A 305 -0.03 -7.57 4.66
N VAL A 306 1.31 -7.61 4.57
CA VAL A 306 2.03 -8.76 3.98
C VAL A 306 1.83 -10.06 4.77
N MET A 307 1.43 -10.01 6.04
CA MET A 307 1.06 -11.21 6.80
C MET A 307 -0.12 -11.95 6.16
N GLU A 308 -1.13 -11.22 5.64
CA GLU A 308 -2.23 -11.81 4.88
C GLU A 308 -1.75 -12.47 3.58
N GLY A 309 -0.81 -11.81 2.89
CA GLY A 309 -0.17 -12.36 1.70
C GLY A 309 0.60 -13.65 1.99
N MET A 310 1.41 -13.67 3.04
CA MET A 310 2.19 -14.84 3.44
C MET A 310 1.30 -16.02 3.87
N ARG A 311 0.12 -15.75 4.44
CA ARG A 311 -0.89 -16.78 4.77
C ARG A 311 -1.57 -17.35 3.52
N ALA A 312 -1.73 -16.55 2.47
CA ALA A 312 -2.36 -16.94 1.21
C ALA A 312 -1.38 -17.54 0.19
N LYS A 313 -0.12 -17.80 0.54
CA LYS A 313 0.95 -18.23 -0.40
C LYS A 313 0.65 -19.50 -1.22
N ASP A 314 -0.20 -20.38 -0.69
CA ASP A 314 -0.57 -21.64 -1.34
C ASP A 314 -1.85 -21.51 -2.20
N LEU A 315 -2.47 -20.31 -2.24
CA LEU A 315 -3.65 -19.97 -3.04
C LEU A 315 -3.23 -19.24 -4.32
N LEU A 316 -2.67 -19.97 -5.28
CA LEU A 316 -2.23 -19.41 -6.57
C LEU A 316 -3.13 -19.87 -7.72
N GLU A 317 -4.40 -19.46 -7.69
CA GLU A 317 -5.28 -19.63 -8.85
C GLU A 317 -4.95 -18.58 -9.93
N VAL A 318 -5.04 -18.96 -11.21
CA VAL A 318 -4.88 -18.01 -12.32
C VAL A 318 -6.25 -17.60 -12.84
N TYR A 319 -6.47 -16.29 -12.92
CA TYR A 319 -7.71 -15.71 -13.44
C TYR A 319 -7.43 -15.03 -14.79
N SER A 320 -8.22 -15.35 -15.82
CA SER A 320 -8.21 -14.57 -17.04
C SER A 320 -9.01 -13.29 -16.84
N LEU A 321 -8.54 -12.18 -17.43
CA LEU A 321 -9.23 -10.90 -17.36
C LEU A 321 -10.67 -11.01 -17.92
N GLN A 322 -10.85 -11.82 -18.95
CA GLN A 322 -12.14 -12.06 -19.59
C GLN A 322 -13.13 -12.70 -18.61
N ASN A 323 -12.71 -13.74 -17.87
CA ASN A 323 -13.59 -14.40 -16.90
C ASN A 323 -13.91 -13.48 -15.72
N LEU A 324 -12.93 -12.67 -15.28
CA LEU A 324 -13.14 -11.66 -14.25
C LEU A 324 -14.15 -10.59 -14.68
N HIS A 325 -14.19 -10.22 -15.96
CA HIS A 325 -15.14 -9.22 -16.47
C HIS A 325 -16.53 -9.82 -16.70
N ILE A 326 -16.60 -11.09 -17.12
CA ILE A 326 -17.88 -11.83 -17.22
C ILE A 326 -18.54 -11.92 -15.85
N SER A 327 -17.78 -12.09 -14.76
CA SER A 327 -18.36 -12.16 -13.41
C SER A 327 -18.86 -10.82 -12.84
N LEU A 328 -18.71 -9.71 -13.58
CA LEU A 328 -19.24 -8.39 -13.20
C LEU A 328 -20.61 -8.10 -13.82
N SER A 329 -21.10 -9.01 -14.68
CA SER A 329 -22.33 -8.87 -15.47
C SER A 329 -23.53 -9.49 -14.77
#